data_AF-A0AA36BK74-F1
#
_entry.id   AF-A0AA36BK74-F1
#
_cell.length_a   1.000
_cell.length_b   1.000
_cell.length_c   1.000
_cell.angle_alpha   90.00
_cell.angle_beta   90.00
_cell.angle_gamma   90.00
#
_symmetry.space_group_name_H-M   'P 1'
#
loop_
_entity.id
_entity.type
_entity.pdbx_description
1 polymer ?
#
loop_
_entity_poly.entity_id
_entity_poly.type
_entity_poly.pdbx_seq_one_letter_code
_entity_poly.pdbx_strand_id
1 'polypeptide(L)'
;MFMFCTSFFNNKKINSNKILETIYSDLLLSTMKYIFLIALSVVAASALTCPPNACKFFKCLPVENCVDGEIGKGLCGCCDICIKHLNEGDPCFLGDMFGSLVTSKCGLNLVCSRRSRTCIKPLNCTQLKSETKGKNLLGAFIPRCETDGTFSAVQCHGSVCFCAHTDGTRIPGFQSAIHEIQGMNCNCARHKFAYGKTGLIGKLFHCESNGNYNKIQCTGSACYCVDEVGKQVGESVHVSQRKSMTC
;
A
#
# COMPACT_ATOMS: atom_id res chain seq x y z
N MET A 1 53.03 10.54 16.14
CA MET A 1 54.28 11.29 15.93
C MET A 1 54.13 12.63 16.65
N PHE A 2 54.70 12.71 17.84
CA PHE A 2 54.88 13.94 18.61
C PHE A 2 55.92 14.84 17.90
N MET A 3 55.73 16.17 17.93
CA MET A 3 56.74 17.26 18.04
C MET A 3 56.05 18.60 17.69
N PHE A 4 55.75 19.47 18.65
CA PHE A 4 56.59 20.46 19.38
C PHE A 4 56.99 21.70 18.56
N CYS A 5 56.47 22.86 19.00
CA CYS A 5 57.23 24.08 19.32
C CYS A 5 56.26 25.07 20.02
N THR A 6 56.28 25.30 21.35
CA THR A 6 57.04 26.36 22.06
C THR A 6 57.24 27.62 21.19
N SER A 7 56.86 28.85 21.54
CA SER A 7 56.64 29.50 22.83
C SER A 7 56.30 30.96 22.52
N PHE A 8 55.28 31.55 23.15
CA PHE A 8 55.23 33.01 23.42
C PHE A 8 54.26 33.24 24.60
N PHE A 9 54.77 33.07 25.82
CA PHE A 9 54.19 33.74 26.98
C PHE A 9 54.51 35.23 26.81
N ASN A 10 53.50 36.04 26.50
CA ASN A 10 53.58 37.46 26.79
C ASN A 10 52.30 37.93 27.45
N ASN A 11 52.48 38.61 28.57
CA ASN A 11 51.48 39.01 29.56
C ASN A 11 50.18 39.55 28.95
N LYS A 12 49.12 38.74 28.99
CA LYS A 12 47.75 39.27 29.03
C LYS A 12 47.00 38.50 30.10
N LYS A 13 46.50 39.22 31.11
CA LYS A 13 45.62 38.70 32.15
C LYS A 13 44.36 38.17 31.43
N ILE A 14 44.35 36.88 31.13
CA ILE A 14 43.24 36.22 30.44
C ILE A 14 42.09 36.19 31.45
N ASN A 15 41.15 37.10 31.29
CA ASN A 15 39.96 37.18 32.12
C ASN A 15 39.09 35.95 31.79
N SER A 16 39.02 34.99 32.72
CA SER A 16 38.26 33.73 32.57
C SER A 16 36.80 33.99 32.15
N ASN A 17 36.21 35.10 32.60
CA ASN A 17 34.87 35.54 32.19
C ASN A 17 34.77 35.83 30.68
N LYS A 18 35.82 36.35 30.05
CA LYS A 18 35.79 36.70 28.62
C LYS A 18 35.90 35.47 27.71
N ILE A 19 36.61 34.43 28.17
CA ILE A 19 36.64 33.11 27.49
C ILE A 19 35.29 32.40 27.65
N LEU A 20 34.70 32.43 28.85
CA LEU A 20 33.36 31.90 29.11
C LEU A 20 32.28 32.59 28.25
N GLU A 21 32.32 33.91 28.10
CA GLU A 21 31.41 34.63 27.20
C GLU A 21 31.60 34.28 25.73
N THR A 22 32.86 34.11 25.28
CA THR A 22 33.14 33.72 23.89
C THR A 22 32.63 32.30 23.60
N ILE A 23 32.92 31.33 24.48
CA ILE A 23 32.43 29.95 24.38
C ILE A 23 30.90 29.88 24.45
N TYR A 24 30.28 30.68 25.32
CA TYR A 24 28.83 30.77 25.42
C TYR A 24 28.22 31.32 24.13
N SER A 25 28.81 32.35 23.54
CA SER A 25 28.35 32.94 22.28
C SER A 25 28.46 31.99 21.09
N ASP A 26 29.54 31.23 20.97
CA ASP A 26 29.73 30.22 19.91
C ASP A 26 28.78 29.03 20.07
N LEU A 27 28.54 28.59 21.32
CA LEU A 27 27.56 27.53 21.63
C LEU A 27 26.12 28.00 21.35
N LEU A 28 25.80 29.26 21.63
CA LEU A 28 24.49 29.87 21.32
C LEU A 28 24.29 29.98 19.81
N LEU A 29 25.31 30.39 19.06
CA LEU A 29 25.24 30.48 17.60
C LEU A 29 25.09 29.10 16.94
N SER A 30 25.78 28.09 17.46
CA SER A 30 25.67 26.70 17.00
C SER A 30 24.28 26.12 17.28
N THR A 31 23.77 26.28 18.51
CA THR A 31 22.42 25.82 18.89
C THR A 31 21.33 26.55 18.11
N MET A 32 21.46 27.87 17.87
CA MET A 32 20.54 28.61 17.00
C MET A 32 20.55 28.12 15.55
N LYS A 33 21.71 27.74 14.99
CA LYS A 33 21.80 27.11 13.66
C LYS A 33 21.08 25.76 13.62
N TYR A 34 21.26 24.92 14.63
CA TYR A 34 20.54 23.64 14.73
C TYR A 34 19.03 23.83 14.89
N ILE A 35 18.59 24.78 15.71
CA ILE A 35 17.16 25.13 15.86
C ILE A 35 16.60 25.62 14.52
N PHE A 36 17.33 26.44 13.77
CA PHE A 36 16.90 26.91 12.46
C PHE A 36 16.81 25.77 11.42
N LEU A 37 17.77 24.84 11.42
CA LEU A 37 17.74 23.65 10.57
C LEU A 37 16.59 22.70 10.92
N ILE A 38 16.29 22.52 12.21
CA ILE A 38 15.14 21.73 12.68
C ILE A 38 13.82 22.44 12.33
N ALA A 39 13.75 23.77 12.49
CA ALA A 39 12.57 24.54 12.12
C ALA A 39 12.30 24.47 10.60
N LEU A 40 13.34 24.59 9.77
CA LEU A 40 13.24 24.41 8.32
C LEU A 40 12.74 23.02 7.93
N SER A 41 13.18 21.96 8.61
CA SER A 41 12.72 20.60 8.32
C SER A 41 11.26 20.37 8.73
N VAL A 42 10.81 20.96 9.84
CA VAL A 42 9.39 20.91 10.27
C VAL A 42 8.47 21.69 9.32
N VAL A 43 8.92 22.85 8.82
CA VAL A 43 8.17 23.61 7.80
C VAL A 43 8.10 22.83 6.47
N ALA A 44 9.18 22.16 6.06
CA ALA A 44 9.16 21.33 4.85
C ALA A 44 8.23 20.10 4.98
N ALA A 45 8.13 19.48 6.17
CA ALA A 45 7.26 18.33 6.41
C ALA A 45 5.77 18.67 6.32
N SER A 46 5.37 19.90 6.66
CA SER A 46 3.99 20.38 6.56
C SER A 46 3.59 20.85 5.16
N ALA A 47 4.55 21.07 4.26
CA ALA A 47 4.28 21.46 2.86
C ALA A 47 3.94 20.27 1.94
N LEU A 48 4.27 19.03 2.34
CA LEU A 48 4.08 17.82 1.53
C LEU A 48 2.73 17.13 1.77
N THR A 49 2.05 17.47 2.87
CA THR A 49 0.77 16.85 3.23
C THR A 49 -0.38 17.80 2.95
N CYS A 50 -1.47 17.27 2.43
CA CYS A 50 -2.66 18.07 2.13
C CYS A 50 -3.28 18.59 3.43
N PRO A 51 -3.36 19.92 3.64
CA PRO A 51 -3.95 20.47 4.85
C PRO A 51 -5.45 20.13 4.94
N PRO A 52 -6.00 20.00 6.16
CA PRO A 52 -7.44 19.92 6.33
C PRO A 52 -8.05 21.20 5.75
N ASN A 53 -8.92 21.05 4.74
CA ASN A 53 -9.49 22.12 3.89
C ASN A 53 -8.68 22.54 2.64
N ALA A 54 -7.77 21.70 2.16
CA ALA A 54 -7.05 21.93 0.89
C ALA A 54 -7.99 22.32 -0.28
N CYS A 55 -9.19 21.73 -0.35
CA CYS A 55 -10.13 21.96 -1.45
C CYS A 55 -10.70 23.38 -1.52
N LYS A 56 -10.60 24.18 -0.44
CA LYS A 56 -11.04 25.58 -0.47
C LYS A 56 -10.10 26.47 -1.30
N PHE A 57 -8.85 26.04 -1.46
CA PHE A 57 -7.80 26.79 -2.14
C PHE A 57 -7.73 26.48 -3.64
N PHE A 58 -8.34 25.39 -4.09
CA PHE A 58 -8.30 24.95 -5.49
C PHE A 58 -9.62 25.20 -6.19
N LYS A 59 -9.57 25.86 -7.35
CA LYS A 59 -10.69 25.95 -8.30
C LYS A 59 -10.47 24.89 -9.37
N CYS A 60 -11.37 23.92 -9.44
CA CYS A 60 -11.28 22.82 -10.39
C CYS A 60 -11.85 23.22 -11.75
N LEU A 61 -11.23 22.76 -12.84
CA LEU A 61 -11.86 22.81 -14.16
C LEU A 61 -12.83 21.63 -14.33
N PRO A 62 -13.98 21.83 -14.99
CA PRO A 62 -14.87 20.74 -15.32
C PRO A 62 -14.19 19.80 -16.33
N VAL A 63 -14.31 18.49 -16.09
CA VAL A 63 -13.82 17.47 -17.02
C VAL A 63 -14.93 17.16 -18.01
N GLU A 64 -14.85 17.71 -19.22
CA GLU A 64 -15.77 17.40 -20.31
C GLU A 64 -15.21 16.24 -21.15
N ASN A 65 -16.02 15.18 -21.30
CA ASN A 65 -15.77 14.02 -22.17
C ASN A 65 -14.43 13.29 -21.94
N CYS A 66 -14.34 12.53 -20.85
CA CYS A 66 -13.24 11.59 -20.61
C CYS A 66 -13.43 10.30 -21.44
N VAL A 67 -13.11 10.37 -22.73
CA VAL A 67 -13.15 9.21 -23.65
C VAL A 67 -11.90 8.35 -23.43
N ASP A 68 -12.08 7.02 -23.39
CA ASP A 68 -11.01 6.03 -23.18
C ASP A 68 -10.21 6.20 -21.86
N GLY A 69 -10.89 6.67 -20.82
CA GLY A 69 -10.32 6.86 -19.50
C GLY A 69 -11.35 6.71 -18.38
N GLU A 70 -10.92 7.00 -17.17
CA GLU A 70 -11.80 7.08 -16.00
C GLU A 70 -11.67 8.43 -15.30
N ILE A 71 -12.73 8.83 -14.61
CA ILE A 71 -12.70 10.03 -13.77
C ILE A 71 -11.99 9.67 -12.46
N GLY A 72 -10.79 10.22 -12.29
CA GLY A 72 -10.04 10.13 -11.04
C GLY A 72 -10.10 11.42 -10.24
N LYS A 73 -9.47 11.40 -9.06
CA LYS A 73 -9.34 12.57 -8.19
C LYS A 73 -7.88 13.04 -8.17
N GLY A 74 -7.64 14.30 -8.55
CA GLY A 74 -6.36 14.98 -8.46
C GLY A 74 -6.34 16.02 -7.34
N LEU A 75 -5.18 16.66 -7.11
CA LEU A 75 -5.00 17.80 -6.20
C LEU A 75 -5.59 17.55 -4.80
N CYS A 76 -4.95 16.68 -4.01
CA CYS A 76 -5.42 16.35 -2.65
C CYS A 76 -6.84 15.76 -2.60
N GLY A 77 -7.32 15.16 -3.70
CA GLY A 77 -8.66 14.59 -3.78
C GLY A 77 -9.76 15.60 -4.13
N CYS A 78 -9.40 16.86 -4.43
CA CYS A 78 -10.37 17.96 -4.54
C CYS A 78 -10.96 18.12 -5.94
N CYS A 79 -10.19 17.80 -6.99
CA CYS A 79 -10.60 18.02 -8.38
C CYS A 79 -10.76 16.72 -9.13
N ASP A 80 -11.80 16.65 -9.97
CA ASP A 80 -11.95 15.56 -10.92
C ASP A 80 -10.93 15.74 -12.05
N ILE A 81 -10.33 14.65 -12.48
CA ILE A 81 -9.41 14.59 -13.61
C ILE A 81 -9.75 13.40 -14.51
N CYS A 82 -9.50 13.54 -15.80
CA CYS A 82 -9.56 12.39 -16.70
C CYS A 82 -8.24 11.64 -16.67
N ILE A 83 -8.26 10.38 -16.24
CA ILE A 83 -7.11 9.47 -16.27
C ILE A 83 -7.23 8.61 -17.52
N LYS A 84 -6.34 8.83 -18.50
CA LYS A 84 -6.32 8.06 -19.75
C LYS A 84 -5.76 6.65 -19.52
N HIS A 85 -6.32 5.66 -20.19
CA HIS A 85 -5.78 4.30 -20.22
C HIS A 85 -4.69 4.15 -21.29
N LEU A 86 -3.49 3.77 -20.87
CA LEU A 86 -2.34 3.50 -21.73
C LEU A 86 -2.35 2.03 -22.22
N ASN A 87 -1.88 1.81 -23.43
CA ASN A 87 -1.77 0.49 -24.03
C ASN A 87 -0.46 -0.22 -23.65
N GLU A 88 -0.36 -1.50 -24.00
CA GLU A 88 0.89 -2.26 -23.82
C GLU A 88 2.02 -1.64 -24.64
N GLY A 89 3.18 -1.42 -24.01
CA GLY A 89 4.34 -0.75 -24.61
C GLY A 89 4.36 0.76 -24.43
N ASP A 90 3.24 1.40 -24.10
CA ASP A 90 3.19 2.85 -23.92
C ASP A 90 4.03 3.30 -22.72
N PRO A 91 4.70 4.47 -22.80
CA PRO A 91 5.47 5.01 -21.70
C PRO A 91 4.57 5.39 -20.53
N CYS A 92 4.97 4.99 -19.33
CA CYS A 92 4.23 5.22 -18.10
C CYS A 92 5.14 5.79 -17.02
N PHE A 93 4.55 6.56 -16.11
CA PHE A 93 5.27 7.21 -15.01
C PHE A 93 4.81 6.62 -13.67
N LEU A 94 5.76 6.11 -12.88
CA LEU A 94 5.53 5.71 -11.49
C LEU A 94 5.46 6.98 -10.65
N GLY A 95 4.27 7.58 -10.57
CA GLY A 95 4.03 8.79 -9.79
C GLY A 95 4.21 8.50 -8.31
N ASP A 96 5.36 8.85 -7.73
CA ASP A 96 5.66 8.46 -6.35
C ASP A 96 6.60 9.41 -5.58
N MET A 97 6.61 10.72 -5.85
CA MET A 97 7.47 11.63 -5.06
C MET A 97 6.91 13.03 -4.72
N PHE A 98 6.00 13.65 -5.49
CA PHE A 98 5.60 15.04 -5.22
C PHE A 98 4.16 15.41 -5.63
N GLY A 99 3.17 14.56 -5.34
CA GLY A 99 1.77 14.91 -5.61
C GLY A 99 1.48 15.23 -7.09
N SER A 100 2.32 14.74 -8.00
CA SER A 100 2.17 14.97 -9.44
C SER A 100 0.83 14.45 -9.91
N LEU A 101 0.17 15.23 -10.76
CA LEU A 101 -1.10 14.88 -11.36
C LEU A 101 -0.92 13.63 -12.23
N VAL A 102 -1.42 12.49 -11.76
CA VAL A 102 -1.46 11.26 -12.57
C VAL A 102 -2.58 11.42 -13.59
N THR A 103 -2.23 11.83 -14.80
CA THR A 103 -3.19 12.04 -15.92
C THR A 103 -3.37 10.79 -16.79
N SER A 104 -2.56 9.76 -16.57
CA SER A 104 -2.66 8.49 -17.28
C SER A 104 -2.25 7.31 -16.40
N LYS A 105 -2.89 6.16 -16.63
CA LYS A 105 -2.55 4.89 -16.00
C LYS A 105 -2.50 3.80 -17.06
N CYS A 106 -1.76 2.73 -16.80
CA CYS A 106 -1.82 1.55 -17.65
C CYS A 106 -3.25 1.00 -17.68
N GLY A 107 -3.69 0.58 -18.87
CA GLY A 107 -5.02 0.02 -19.08
C GLY A 107 -5.26 -1.29 -18.33
N LEU A 108 -6.41 -1.91 -18.58
CA LEU A 108 -6.83 -3.11 -17.87
C LEU A 108 -5.77 -4.24 -18.02
N ASN A 109 -5.41 -4.85 -16.90
CA ASN A 109 -4.40 -5.92 -16.81
C ASN A 109 -2.97 -5.52 -17.23
N LEU A 110 -2.63 -4.22 -17.17
CA LEU A 110 -1.27 -3.74 -17.41
C LEU A 110 -0.72 -3.02 -16.17
N VAL A 111 0.58 -3.13 -15.96
CA VAL A 111 1.29 -2.46 -14.86
C VAL A 111 2.45 -1.65 -15.41
N CYS A 112 2.75 -0.53 -14.75
CA CYS A 112 3.89 0.29 -15.14
C CYS A 112 5.20 -0.34 -14.63
N SER A 113 6.03 -0.81 -15.56
CA SER A 113 7.31 -1.42 -15.22
C SER A 113 8.30 -0.40 -14.65
N ARG A 114 8.85 -0.66 -13.46
CA ARG A 114 9.94 0.16 -12.90
C ARG A 114 11.21 0.15 -13.75
N ARG A 115 11.44 -0.93 -14.51
CA ARG A 115 12.65 -1.08 -15.33
C ARG A 115 12.50 -0.39 -16.68
N SER A 116 11.47 -0.74 -17.44
CA SER A 116 11.28 -0.25 -18.81
C SER A 116 10.54 1.08 -18.88
N ARG A 117 9.89 1.51 -17.79
CA ARG A 117 8.98 2.69 -17.76
C ARG A 117 7.89 2.62 -18.84
N THR A 118 7.44 1.40 -19.12
CA THR A 118 6.38 1.11 -20.07
C THR A 118 5.31 0.24 -19.44
N CYS A 119 4.09 0.33 -19.95
CA CYS A 119 2.99 -0.54 -19.56
C CYS A 119 3.25 -1.95 -20.10
N ILE A 120 3.37 -2.91 -19.20
CA ILE A 120 3.62 -4.32 -19.53
C ILE A 120 2.55 -5.18 -18.90
N LYS A 121 2.33 -6.38 -19.46
CA LYS A 121 1.56 -7.41 -18.78
C LYS A 121 2.24 -7.79 -17.47
N PRO A 122 1.48 -7.91 -16.36
CA PRO A 122 2.03 -8.37 -15.10
C PRO A 122 2.61 -9.78 -15.28
N LEU A 123 3.78 -10.01 -14.67
CA LEU A 123 4.41 -11.32 -14.64
C LEU A 123 3.44 -12.32 -13.99
N ASN A 124 3.34 -13.51 -14.59
CA ASN A 124 2.65 -14.61 -13.91
C ASN A 124 3.47 -15.06 -12.68
N CYS A 125 2.87 -15.90 -11.84
CA CYS A 125 3.51 -16.26 -10.57
C CYS A 125 4.85 -16.96 -10.78
N THR A 126 4.96 -17.86 -11.77
CA THR A 126 6.18 -18.62 -12.03
C THR A 126 7.32 -17.73 -12.53
N GLN A 127 7.04 -16.76 -13.40
CA GLN A 127 7.97 -15.74 -13.84
C GLN A 127 8.42 -14.84 -12.69
N LEU A 128 7.49 -14.37 -11.84
CA LEU A 128 7.85 -13.55 -10.68
C LEU A 128 8.71 -14.33 -9.67
N LYS A 129 8.40 -15.62 -9.49
CA LYS A 129 9.17 -16.53 -8.64
C LYS A 129 10.60 -16.72 -9.14
N SER A 130 10.81 -16.87 -10.46
CA SER A 130 12.16 -17.01 -11.03
C SER A 130 12.96 -15.71 -10.91
N GLU A 131 12.34 -14.56 -11.18
CA GLU A 131 12.97 -13.25 -11.02
C GLU A 131 13.40 -12.96 -9.58
N THR A 132 12.62 -13.42 -8.60
CA THR A 132 12.91 -13.18 -7.19
C THR A 132 14.05 -14.07 -6.69
N LYS A 133 14.06 -15.35 -7.12
CA LYS A 133 15.15 -16.29 -6.77
C LYS A 133 16.51 -15.81 -7.28
N GLY A 134 16.56 -15.16 -8.45
CA GLY A 134 17.81 -14.66 -9.03
C GLY A 134 18.44 -13.48 -8.30
N LYS A 135 17.75 -12.87 -7.30
CA LYS A 135 18.20 -11.62 -6.66
C LYS A 135 18.90 -11.80 -5.31
N ASN A 136 18.98 -13.00 -4.74
CA ASN A 136 19.67 -13.30 -3.47
C ASN A 136 19.45 -12.25 -2.35
N LEU A 137 18.25 -11.69 -2.24
CA LEU A 137 17.90 -10.73 -1.20
C LEU A 137 17.28 -11.50 -0.02
N LEU A 138 17.97 -11.50 1.12
CA LEU A 138 17.42 -12.05 2.36
C LEU A 138 16.11 -11.35 2.72
N GLY A 139 15.08 -12.13 3.06
CA GLY A 139 13.74 -11.60 3.38
C GLY A 139 12.88 -11.23 2.17
N ALA A 140 13.36 -11.44 0.94
CA ALA A 140 12.55 -11.22 -0.25
C ALA A 140 11.29 -12.10 -0.26
N PHE A 141 10.17 -11.50 -0.65
CA PHE A 141 8.91 -12.22 -0.82
C PHE A 141 8.97 -13.13 -2.04
N ILE A 142 8.98 -14.44 -1.82
CA ILE A 142 8.90 -15.44 -2.88
C ILE A 142 7.44 -15.88 -3.00
N PRO A 143 6.75 -15.61 -4.12
CA PRO A 143 5.35 -15.97 -4.26
C PRO A 143 5.16 -17.48 -4.36
N ARG A 144 4.03 -17.95 -3.83
CA ARG A 144 3.54 -19.33 -3.99
C ARG A 144 2.65 -19.41 -5.21
N CYS A 145 2.88 -20.40 -6.05
CA CYS A 145 2.20 -20.54 -7.33
C CYS A 145 1.42 -21.84 -7.38
N GLU A 146 0.28 -21.82 -8.05
CA GLU A 146 -0.47 -23.01 -8.43
C GLU A 146 0.18 -23.69 -9.65
N THR A 147 -0.28 -24.91 -9.96
CA THR A 147 0.24 -25.71 -11.08
C THR A 147 -0.02 -25.09 -12.46
N ASP A 148 -1.08 -24.29 -12.58
CA ASP A 148 -1.44 -23.54 -13.79
C ASP A 148 -0.60 -22.24 -13.97
N GLY A 149 0.28 -21.93 -13.01
CA GLY A 149 1.13 -20.75 -13.03
C GLY A 149 0.48 -19.48 -12.46
N THR A 150 -0.75 -19.56 -11.98
CA THR A 150 -1.42 -18.48 -11.23
C THR A 150 -0.90 -18.37 -9.80
N PHE A 151 -1.26 -17.28 -9.12
CA PHE A 151 -0.91 -17.11 -7.71
C PHE A 151 -1.79 -18.00 -6.84
N SER A 152 -1.15 -18.67 -5.88
CA SER A 152 -1.86 -19.44 -4.86
C SER A 152 -2.75 -18.53 -4.01
N ALA A 153 -3.90 -19.08 -3.61
CA ALA A 153 -4.89 -18.38 -2.81
C ALA A 153 -4.31 -17.85 -1.49
N VAL A 154 -3.37 -18.61 -0.91
CA VAL A 154 -2.67 -18.26 0.34
C VAL A 154 -1.22 -17.89 0.05
N GLN A 155 -0.88 -16.62 0.26
CA GLN A 155 0.48 -16.12 0.19
C GLN A 155 1.00 -15.86 1.59
N CYS A 156 2.28 -16.16 1.85
CA CYS A 156 2.88 -15.90 3.16
C CYS A 156 4.16 -15.10 2.99
N HIS A 157 4.33 -14.08 3.83
CA HIS A 157 5.54 -13.28 3.92
C HIS A 157 5.89 -13.07 5.39
N GLY A 158 7.08 -13.54 5.80
CA GLY A 158 7.46 -13.58 7.21
C GLY A 158 6.46 -14.41 8.03
N SER A 159 5.95 -13.82 9.11
CA SER A 159 5.04 -14.48 10.05
C SER A 159 3.56 -14.30 9.74
N VAL A 160 3.21 -13.69 8.60
CA VAL A 160 1.83 -13.39 8.20
C VAL A 160 1.51 -14.04 6.87
N CYS A 161 0.35 -14.68 6.81
CA CYS A 161 -0.25 -15.20 5.60
C CYS A 161 -1.48 -14.37 5.24
N PHE A 162 -1.71 -14.15 3.96
CA PHE A 162 -2.80 -13.33 3.45
C PHE A 162 -3.43 -13.97 2.22
N CYS A 163 -4.69 -13.61 1.97
CA CYS A 163 -5.38 -14.06 0.77
C CYS A 163 -4.97 -13.26 -0.45
N ALA A 164 -4.73 -13.95 -1.56
CA ALA A 164 -4.44 -13.36 -2.86
C ALA A 164 -5.43 -13.83 -3.92
N HIS A 165 -5.67 -12.97 -4.90
CA HIS A 165 -6.42 -13.33 -6.10
C HIS A 165 -5.53 -14.07 -7.12
N THR A 166 -6.13 -14.67 -8.16
CA THR A 166 -5.39 -15.42 -9.22
C THR A 166 -4.28 -14.60 -9.88
N ASP A 167 -4.48 -13.29 -9.99
CA ASP A 167 -3.55 -12.32 -10.58
C ASP A 167 -2.43 -11.86 -9.61
N GLY A 168 -2.42 -12.37 -8.37
CA GLY A 168 -1.44 -11.99 -7.35
C GLY A 168 -1.82 -10.77 -6.52
N THR A 169 -2.97 -10.15 -6.78
CA THR A 169 -3.46 -9.03 -5.97
C THR A 169 -3.76 -9.49 -4.56
N ARG A 170 -3.15 -8.82 -3.55
CA ARG A 170 -3.49 -9.03 -2.14
C ARG A 170 -4.91 -8.58 -1.86
N ILE A 171 -5.71 -9.45 -1.24
CA ILE A 171 -7.08 -9.14 -0.85
C ILE A 171 -7.04 -8.53 0.56
N PRO A 172 -7.43 -7.26 0.74
CA PRO A 172 -7.34 -6.59 2.03
C PRO A 172 -8.33 -7.18 3.04
N GLY A 173 -7.96 -7.13 4.33
CA GLY A 173 -8.81 -7.59 5.43
C GLY A 173 -8.79 -9.10 5.71
N PHE A 174 -8.11 -9.90 4.87
CA PHE A 174 -8.01 -11.34 5.05
C PHE A 174 -6.56 -11.80 5.25
N GLN A 175 -6.21 -12.05 6.50
CA GLN A 175 -4.87 -12.49 6.89
C GLN A 175 -4.92 -13.29 8.18
N SER A 176 -3.93 -14.16 8.35
CA SER A 176 -3.73 -14.95 9.56
C SER A 176 -2.24 -14.97 9.92
N ALA A 177 -1.94 -15.18 11.20
CA ALA A 177 -0.58 -15.47 11.61
C ALA A 177 -0.18 -16.86 11.09
N ILE A 178 1.11 -17.07 10.80
CA ILE A 178 1.58 -18.33 10.21
C ILE A 178 1.28 -19.56 11.08
N HIS A 179 1.16 -19.40 12.40
CA HIS A 179 0.81 -20.48 13.32
C HIS A 179 -0.69 -20.82 13.33
N GLU A 180 -1.54 -19.93 12.82
CA GLU A 180 -2.99 -20.07 12.69
C GLU A 180 -3.41 -20.30 11.22
N ILE A 181 -2.51 -20.82 10.40
CA ILE A 181 -2.76 -21.05 8.97
C ILE A 181 -3.56 -22.34 8.71
N GLN A 182 -3.74 -23.19 9.72
CA GLN A 182 -4.37 -24.49 9.54
C GLN A 182 -5.81 -24.34 9.03
N GLY A 183 -6.09 -24.93 7.87
CA GLY A 183 -7.41 -24.84 7.22
C GLY A 183 -7.67 -23.56 6.42
N MET A 184 -6.71 -22.61 6.35
CA MET A 184 -6.85 -21.40 5.53
C MET A 184 -6.81 -21.75 4.03
N ASN A 185 -7.89 -21.44 3.30
CA ASN A 185 -8.03 -21.69 1.87
C ASN A 185 -8.41 -20.44 1.05
N CYS A 186 -8.85 -19.36 1.71
CA CYS A 186 -9.18 -18.07 1.07
C CYS A 186 -10.31 -18.10 0.04
N ASN A 187 -11.12 -19.16 -0.01
CA ASN A 187 -12.16 -19.31 -1.04
C ASN A 187 -13.20 -18.18 -0.99
N CYS A 188 -13.69 -17.81 0.20
CA CYS A 188 -14.66 -16.73 0.35
C CYS A 188 -14.07 -15.38 -0.02
N ALA A 189 -12.85 -15.09 0.44
CA ALA A 189 -12.14 -13.86 0.11
C ALA A 189 -11.98 -13.70 -1.41
N ARG A 190 -11.57 -14.76 -2.12
CA ARG A 190 -11.41 -14.74 -3.59
C ARG A 190 -12.74 -14.55 -4.30
N HIS A 191 -13.81 -15.24 -3.90
CA HIS A 191 -15.12 -15.06 -4.49
C HIS A 191 -15.69 -13.66 -4.25
N LYS A 192 -15.57 -13.13 -3.02
CA LYS A 192 -15.98 -11.76 -2.69
C LYS A 192 -15.23 -10.73 -3.54
N PHE A 193 -13.92 -10.90 -3.67
CA PHE A 193 -13.07 -10.01 -4.47
C PHE A 193 -13.40 -10.08 -5.98
N ALA A 194 -13.57 -11.30 -6.52
CA ALA A 194 -13.94 -11.51 -7.92
C ALA A 194 -15.32 -10.93 -8.23
N TYR A 195 -16.30 -11.12 -7.35
CA TYR A 195 -17.63 -10.52 -7.51
C TYR A 195 -17.55 -8.99 -7.45
N GLY A 196 -16.77 -8.41 -6.53
CA GLY A 196 -16.56 -6.96 -6.46
C GLY A 196 -15.99 -6.37 -7.75
N LYS A 197 -15.10 -7.10 -8.45
CA LYS A 197 -14.57 -6.69 -9.76
C LYS A 197 -15.62 -6.62 -10.87
N THR A 198 -16.77 -7.30 -10.74
CA THR A 198 -17.85 -7.25 -11.74
C THR A 198 -18.65 -5.94 -11.70
N GLY A 199 -18.54 -5.17 -10.61
CA GLY A 199 -19.37 -3.98 -10.38
C GLY A 199 -20.83 -4.27 -10.05
N LEU A 200 -21.25 -5.54 -9.99
CA LEU A 200 -22.60 -5.93 -9.60
C LEU A 200 -22.81 -5.77 -8.09
N ILE A 201 -24.00 -5.28 -7.73
CA ILE A 201 -24.45 -5.14 -6.34
C ILE A 201 -25.54 -6.18 -6.08
N GLY A 202 -25.52 -6.81 -4.90
CA GLY A 202 -26.63 -7.66 -4.45
C GLY A 202 -26.22 -9.01 -3.85
N LYS A 203 -25.00 -9.49 -4.09
CA LYS A 203 -24.49 -10.71 -3.42
C LYS A 203 -23.64 -10.35 -2.21
N LEU A 204 -24.08 -10.80 -1.03
CA LEU A 204 -23.33 -10.64 0.22
C LEU A 204 -22.54 -11.92 0.53
N PHE A 205 -21.26 -11.76 0.87
CA PHE A 205 -20.38 -12.86 1.28
C PHE A 205 -20.05 -12.72 2.77
N HIS A 206 -20.40 -13.72 3.57
CA HIS A 206 -19.98 -13.79 4.96
C HIS A 206 -18.68 -14.60 5.04
N CYS A 207 -17.55 -13.91 5.16
CA CYS A 207 -16.24 -14.53 5.23
C CYS A 207 -15.65 -14.42 6.63
N GLU A 208 -14.84 -15.39 7.01
CA GLU A 208 -13.98 -15.35 8.20
C GLU A 208 -12.73 -14.49 7.94
N SER A 209 -12.01 -14.09 8.99
CA SER A 209 -10.79 -13.26 8.90
C SER A 209 -9.64 -13.95 8.17
N ASN A 210 -9.59 -15.28 8.20
CA ASN A 210 -8.65 -16.10 7.41
C ASN A 210 -9.04 -16.18 5.91
N GLY A 211 -10.18 -15.60 5.51
CA GLY A 211 -10.68 -15.59 4.13
C GLY A 211 -11.49 -16.82 3.74
N ASN A 212 -11.75 -17.75 4.65
CA ASN A 212 -12.63 -18.89 4.43
C ASN A 212 -14.10 -18.48 4.49
N TYR A 213 -14.96 -19.37 4.02
CA TYR A 213 -16.41 -19.22 4.16
C TYR A 213 -16.81 -19.39 5.62
N ASN A 214 -17.58 -18.43 6.14
CA ASN A 214 -18.42 -18.72 7.29
C ASN A 214 -19.40 -19.81 6.89
N LYS A 215 -19.58 -20.83 7.73
CA LYS A 215 -20.43 -21.98 7.41
C LYS A 215 -21.89 -21.61 7.15
N ILE A 216 -22.36 -20.46 7.61
CA ILE A 216 -23.71 -19.95 7.35
C ILE A 216 -23.64 -18.77 6.37
N GLN A 217 -24.28 -18.91 5.22
CA GLN A 217 -24.49 -17.83 4.25
C GLN A 217 -25.98 -17.46 4.21
N CYS A 218 -26.28 -16.23 3.82
CA CYS A 218 -27.66 -15.78 3.67
C CYS A 218 -27.81 -14.94 2.40
N THR A 219 -28.92 -15.15 1.69
CA THR A 219 -29.34 -14.36 0.54
C THR A 219 -30.79 -13.91 0.77
N GLY A 220 -31.01 -12.60 0.88
CA GLY A 220 -32.32 -12.06 1.30
C GLY A 220 -32.70 -12.53 2.70
N SER A 221 -33.88 -13.13 2.84
CA SER A 221 -34.39 -13.69 4.11
C SER A 221 -34.08 -15.18 4.31
N ALA A 222 -33.36 -15.82 3.38
CA ALA A 222 -33.01 -17.23 3.45
C ALA A 222 -31.54 -17.41 3.86
N CYS A 223 -31.27 -18.27 4.83
CA CYS A 223 -29.93 -18.67 5.26
C CYS A 223 -29.72 -20.17 5.06
N TYR A 224 -28.51 -20.58 4.74
CA TYR A 224 -28.16 -21.97 4.43
C TYR A 224 -26.72 -22.27 4.82
N CYS A 225 -26.44 -23.55 5.08
CA CYS A 225 -25.06 -24.00 5.32
C CYS A 225 -24.28 -24.03 4.00
N VAL A 226 -22.97 -23.79 4.06
CA VAL A 226 -22.07 -23.95 2.91
C VAL A 226 -20.86 -24.81 3.25
N ASP A 227 -20.35 -25.51 2.23
CA ASP A 227 -19.08 -26.20 2.30
C ASP A 227 -17.87 -25.25 2.18
N GLU A 228 -16.67 -25.82 2.07
CA GLU A 228 -15.41 -25.06 2.01
C GLU A 228 -15.26 -24.21 0.73
N VAL A 229 -15.97 -24.53 -0.35
CA VAL A 229 -15.95 -23.76 -1.61
C VAL A 229 -17.15 -22.80 -1.70
N GLY A 230 -18.03 -22.78 -0.70
CA GLY A 230 -19.19 -21.91 -0.64
C GLY A 230 -20.42 -22.49 -1.34
N LYS A 231 -20.43 -23.78 -1.66
CA LYS A 231 -21.60 -24.46 -2.22
C LYS A 231 -22.60 -24.74 -1.10
N GLN A 232 -23.88 -24.46 -1.37
CA GLN A 232 -24.95 -24.75 -0.42
C GLN A 232 -25.01 -26.24 -0.10
N VAL A 233 -25.06 -26.54 1.19
CA VAL A 233 -25.33 -27.87 1.74
C VAL A 233 -26.52 -27.78 2.69
N GLY A 234 -27.43 -28.74 2.62
CA GLY A 234 -28.67 -28.72 3.40
C GLY A 234 -29.71 -27.72 2.93
N GLU A 235 -30.83 -27.68 3.65
CA GLU A 235 -31.97 -26.83 3.34
C GLU A 235 -31.77 -25.38 3.80
N SER A 236 -32.46 -24.47 3.13
CA SER A 236 -32.49 -23.07 3.53
C SER A 236 -33.55 -22.85 4.61
N VAL A 237 -33.18 -22.11 5.64
CA VAL A 237 -34.07 -21.68 6.71
C VAL A 237 -34.34 -20.18 6.63
N HIS A 238 -35.41 -19.73 7.26
CA HIS A 238 -35.67 -18.30 7.41
C HIS A 238 -34.61 -17.64 8.32
N VAL A 239 -34.22 -16.40 8.03
CA VAL A 239 -33.15 -15.66 8.73
C VAL A 239 -33.37 -15.56 10.24
N SER A 240 -34.62 -15.62 10.72
CA SER A 240 -34.95 -15.66 12.15
C SER A 240 -34.38 -16.89 12.86
N GLN A 241 -34.17 -18.00 12.13
CA GLN A 241 -33.65 -19.27 12.65
C GLN A 241 -32.13 -19.40 12.45
N ARG A 242 -31.45 -18.35 11.96
CA ARG A 242 -30.01 -18.38 11.68
C ARG A 242 -29.16 -18.83 12.87
N LYS A 243 -29.49 -18.38 14.08
CA LYS A 243 -28.71 -18.67 15.30
C LYS A 243 -28.85 -20.11 15.79
N SER A 244 -29.90 -20.81 15.37
CA SER A 244 -30.14 -22.22 15.72
C SER A 244 -29.59 -23.20 14.68
N MET A 245 -29.04 -22.71 13.56
CA MET A 245 -28.43 -23.57 12.56
C MET A 245 -27.15 -24.20 13.11
N THR A 246 -26.99 -25.50 12.91
CA THR A 246 -25.73 -26.21 13.16
C THR A 246 -25.16 -26.63 11.81
N CYS A 247 -24.08 -25.94 11.44
CA CYS A 247 -23.20 -26.19 10.32
C CYS A 247 -21.77 -26.25 10.91
#